data_AF-A0AAD7WES0-F1
#
_entry.id   AF-A0AAD7WES0-F1
#
_cell.length_a   1.000
_cell.length_b   1.000
_cell.length_c   1.000
_cell.angle_alpha   90.00
_cell.angle_beta   90.00
_cell.angle_gamma   90.00
#
_symmetry.space_group_name_H-M   'P 1'
#
loop_
_entity.id
_entity.type
_entity.pdbx_description
1 polymer ?
#
loop_
_entity_poly.entity_id
_entity_poly.type
_entity_poly.pdbx_seq_one_letter_code
_entity_poly.pdbx_strand_id
1 'polypeptide(L)'
;MDLGRLNKSVLHNGLMLNTPQIDEIEKCCYGSAIQCFSEKLSELKSIESAGSLKNKIRRNLSKATIHVNTCSAEDTLNANCQTCDSYPMRDSKEFIQALKTLLQSSINKLTLKA
;
A
#
# COMPACT_ATOMS: atom_id res chain seq x y z
N MET A 1 8.75 -2.29 -11.65
CA MET A 1 9.80 -1.34 -12.08
C MET A 1 9.85 -0.08 -11.21
N ASP A 2 8.72 0.59 -10.97
CA ASP A 2 8.69 1.89 -10.25
C ASP A 2 8.95 1.80 -8.71
N LEU A 3 8.43 0.79 -8.01
CA LEU A 3 8.69 0.62 -6.55
C LEU A 3 10.15 0.30 -6.23
N GLY A 4 10.83 -0.46 -7.09
CA GLY A 4 12.26 -0.75 -6.91
C GLY A 4 13.13 0.51 -7.07
N ARG A 5 12.71 1.44 -7.94
CA ARG A 5 13.36 2.76 -8.07
C ARG A 5 13.06 3.63 -6.85
N LEU A 6 11.81 3.64 -6.37
CA LEU A 6 11.44 4.37 -5.15
C LEU A 6 12.27 3.91 -3.96
N ASN A 7 12.42 2.59 -3.75
CA ASN A 7 13.21 2.03 -2.64
C ASN A 7 14.66 2.56 -2.63
N LYS A 8 15.29 2.65 -3.81
CA LYS A 8 16.68 3.17 -3.94
C LYS A 8 16.78 4.67 -3.67
N SER A 9 15.68 5.40 -3.78
CA SER A 9 15.62 6.86 -3.62
C SER A 9 15.13 7.31 -2.25
N VAL A 10 14.59 6.40 -1.44
CA VAL A 10 14.09 6.68 -0.09
C VAL A 10 15.26 6.78 0.87
N LEU A 11 15.22 7.80 1.74
CA LEU A 11 16.18 8.00 2.80
C LEU A 11 15.73 7.14 3.98
N HIS A 12 16.41 6.01 4.20
CA HIS A 12 16.12 5.08 5.30
C HIS A 12 16.63 5.62 6.65
N ASN A 13 15.99 6.67 7.14
CA ASN A 13 16.43 7.49 8.27
C ASN A 13 15.78 7.09 9.61
N GLY A 14 15.34 5.84 9.76
CA GLY A 14 14.62 5.38 10.95
C GLY A 14 13.17 5.87 11.07
N LEU A 15 12.60 6.46 10.01
CA LEU A 15 11.17 6.77 9.96
C LEU A 15 10.36 5.47 10.06
N MET A 16 9.39 5.49 10.97
CA MET A 16 8.46 4.41 11.24
C MET A 16 7.08 4.78 10.68
N LEU A 17 6.46 3.87 9.93
CA LEU A 17 5.19 4.08 9.24
C LEU A 17 4.24 2.93 9.57
N ASN A 18 2.96 3.26 9.79
CA ASN A 18 1.94 2.22 9.87
C ASN A 18 1.92 1.41 8.57
N THR A 19 2.11 0.10 8.71
CA THR A 19 2.40 -0.78 7.57
C THR A 19 1.51 -2.02 7.64
N PRO A 20 0.43 -2.07 6.85
CA PRO A 20 -0.40 -3.27 6.74
C PRO A 20 0.43 -4.47 6.26
N GLN A 21 0.41 -5.58 7.00
CA GLN A 21 0.93 -6.86 6.52
C GLN A 21 -0.16 -7.69 5.86
N ILE A 22 0.21 -8.53 4.89
CA ILE A 22 -0.76 -9.25 4.07
C ILE A 22 -1.62 -10.24 4.86
N ASP A 23 -1.06 -10.82 5.91
CA ASP A 23 -1.69 -11.75 6.85
C ASP A 23 -2.58 -11.06 7.89
N GLU A 24 -2.41 -9.75 8.09
CA GLU A 24 -3.24 -8.91 8.96
C GLU A 24 -4.44 -8.31 8.22
N ILE A 25 -4.45 -8.33 6.88
CA ILE A 25 -5.52 -7.75 6.07
C ILE A 25 -6.67 -8.73 5.90
N GLU A 26 -7.78 -8.42 6.56
CA GLU A 26 -9.03 -9.15 6.42
C GLU A 26 -9.58 -9.15 4.98
N LYS A 27 -10.47 -10.12 4.72
CA LYS A 27 -11.18 -10.21 3.44
C LYS A 27 -11.94 -8.90 3.19
N CYS A 28 -11.91 -8.41 1.96
CA CYS A 28 -12.52 -7.13 1.55
C CYS A 28 -11.84 -5.85 2.08
N CYS A 29 -10.75 -5.95 2.85
CA CYS A 29 -10.03 -4.79 3.39
C CYS A 29 -8.78 -4.38 2.61
N TYR A 30 -8.54 -5.01 1.44
CA TYR A 30 -7.41 -4.68 0.57
C TYR A 30 -7.45 -3.23 0.08
N GLY A 31 -8.65 -2.69 -0.21
CA GLY A 31 -8.82 -1.27 -0.54
C GLY A 31 -8.34 -0.34 0.58
N SER A 32 -8.77 -0.60 1.82
CA SER A 32 -8.34 0.16 3.02
C SER A 32 -6.83 0.09 3.23
N ALA A 33 -6.23 -1.10 3.08
CA ALA A 33 -4.78 -1.27 3.19
C ALA A 33 -4.02 -0.48 2.11
N ILE A 34 -4.47 -0.50 0.85
CA ILE A 34 -3.88 0.29 -0.25
C ILE A 34 -3.99 1.78 0.04
N GLN A 35 -5.11 2.23 0.59
CA GLN A 35 -5.28 3.62 1.00
C GLN A 35 -4.27 4.02 2.07
N CYS A 36 -4.06 3.18 3.10
CA CYS A 36 -3.05 3.42 4.12
C CYS A 36 -1.64 3.57 3.52
N PHE A 37 -1.26 2.69 2.59
CA PHE A 37 0.01 2.84 1.87
C PHE A 37 0.09 4.16 1.08
N SER A 38 -0.99 4.58 0.43
CA SER A 38 -1.04 5.86 -0.32
C SER A 38 -0.84 7.08 0.59
N GLU A 39 -1.45 7.07 1.78
CA GLU A 39 -1.35 8.13 2.77
C GLU A 39 0.08 8.22 3.33
N LYS A 40 0.60 7.10 3.85
CA LYS A 40 1.93 7.02 4.47
C LYS A 40 3.09 7.17 3.47
N LEU A 41 2.86 6.92 2.18
CA LEU A 41 3.84 7.22 1.12
C LEU A 41 4.22 8.70 1.05
N SER A 42 3.31 9.60 1.43
CA SER A 42 3.61 11.04 1.42
C SER A 42 4.68 11.39 2.46
N GLU A 43 4.73 10.66 3.57
CA GLU A 43 5.63 10.86 4.71
C GLU A 43 7.05 10.36 4.46
N LEU A 44 7.24 9.45 3.50
CA LEU A 44 8.58 8.98 3.13
C LEU A 44 9.46 10.13 2.67
N LYS A 45 10.61 10.28 3.34
CA LYS A 45 11.69 11.14 2.86
C LYS A 45 12.41 10.44 1.72
N SER A 46 12.65 11.15 0.64
CA SER A 46 13.40 10.68 -0.52
C SER A 46 14.32 11.77 -1.01
N ILE A 47 15.31 11.42 -1.82
CA ILE A 47 16.06 12.41 -2.59
C ILE A 47 15.10 13.28 -3.43
N GLU A 48 15.42 14.55 -3.62
CA GLU A 48 14.51 15.53 -4.26
C GLU A 48 14.02 15.08 -5.64
N SER A 49 14.92 14.47 -6.42
CA SER A 49 14.62 13.96 -7.77
C SER A 49 13.58 12.85 -7.80
N ALA A 50 13.26 12.23 -6.67
CA ALA A 50 12.26 11.17 -6.56
C ALA A 50 10.84 11.68 -6.21
N GLY A 51 10.66 12.99 -6.00
CA GLY A 51 9.34 13.56 -5.66
C GLY A 51 8.26 13.28 -6.70
N SER A 52 8.60 13.35 -7.99
CA SER A 52 7.68 13.03 -9.09
C SER A 52 7.30 11.54 -9.12
N LEU A 53 8.27 10.66 -8.90
CA LEU A 53 8.07 9.21 -8.83
C LEU A 53 7.18 8.84 -7.64
N LYS A 54 7.44 9.40 -6.45
CA LYS A 54 6.64 9.20 -5.24
C LYS A 54 5.19 9.63 -5.47
N ASN A 55 4.99 10.81 -6.06
CA ASN A 55 3.65 11.31 -6.39
C ASN A 55 2.92 10.46 -7.43
N LYS A 56 3.64 9.95 -8.44
CA LYS A 56 3.08 9.03 -9.44
C LYS A 56 2.58 7.73 -8.76
N ILE A 57 3.40 7.13 -7.90
CA ILE A 57 3.05 5.90 -7.19
C ILE A 57 1.84 6.15 -6.27
N ARG A 58 1.85 7.23 -5.49
CA ARG A 58 0.72 7.63 -4.63
C ARG A 58 -0.58 7.76 -5.41
N ARG A 59 -0.58 8.50 -6.51
CA ARG A 59 -1.77 8.68 -7.37
C ARG A 59 -2.28 7.36 -7.93
N ASN A 60 -1.37 6.47 -8.33
CA ASN A 60 -1.75 5.16 -8.83
C ASN A 60 -2.39 4.29 -7.75
N LEU A 61 -1.88 4.34 -6.52
CA LEU A 61 -2.45 3.61 -5.39
C LEU A 61 -3.84 4.12 -4.99
N SER A 62 -4.02 5.45 -4.89
CA SER A 62 -5.35 6.01 -4.63
C SER A 62 -6.38 5.64 -5.70
N LYS A 63 -5.97 5.51 -6.96
CA LYS A 63 -6.86 4.99 -8.02
C LYS A 63 -7.13 3.49 -7.86
N ALA A 64 -6.14 2.72 -7.43
CA ALA A 64 -6.24 1.29 -7.22
C ALA A 64 -7.16 0.91 -6.04
N THR A 65 -7.29 1.77 -5.02
CA THR A 65 -8.24 1.58 -3.91
C THR A 65 -9.67 1.26 -4.39
N ILE A 66 -10.07 1.84 -5.53
CA ILE A 66 -11.41 1.63 -6.12
C ILE A 66 -11.51 0.28 -6.86
N HIS A 67 -10.39 -0.24 -7.38
CA HIS A 67 -10.38 -1.35 -8.33
C HIS A 67 -9.91 -2.68 -7.73
N VAL A 68 -9.26 -2.69 -6.57
CA VAL A 68 -8.73 -3.91 -5.93
C VAL A 68 -9.76 -4.59 -5.01
N ASN A 69 -10.99 -4.06 -4.94
CA ASN A 69 -12.07 -4.73 -4.21
C ASN A 69 -12.57 -5.94 -5.02
N THR A 70 -12.10 -7.12 -4.65
CA THR A 70 -12.64 -8.40 -5.13
C THR A 70 -14.00 -8.76 -4.50
N CYS A 71 -14.58 -7.82 -3.76
CA CYS A 71 -15.78 -7.98 -2.95
C CYS A 71 -16.91 -7.13 -3.50
N SER A 72 -18.15 -7.55 -3.24
CA SER A 72 -19.32 -6.76 -3.63
C SER A 72 -19.36 -5.43 -2.84
N ALA A 73 -20.19 -4.48 -3.30
CA ALA A 73 -20.42 -3.24 -2.57
C ALA A 73 -20.99 -3.51 -1.16
N GLU A 74 -21.88 -4.50 -1.04
CA GLU A 74 -22.48 -4.93 0.23
C GLU A 74 -21.44 -5.54 1.18
N ASP A 75 -20.60 -6.46 0.69
CA ASP A 75 -19.51 -7.04 1.47
C ASP A 75 -18.53 -5.97 1.96
N THR A 76 -18.28 -4.96 1.14
CA THR A 76 -17.36 -3.85 1.49
C THR A 76 -17.94 -2.97 2.59
N LEU A 77 -19.25 -2.68 2.55
CA LEU A 77 -19.94 -1.88 3.57
C LEU A 77 -20.01 -2.61 4.92
N ASN A 78 -20.13 -3.94 4.88
CA ASN A 78 -20.21 -4.77 6.08
C ASN A 78 -18.82 -5.19 6.62
N ALA A 79 -17.75 -4.95 5.87
CA ALA A 79 -16.40 -5.30 6.30
C ALA A 79 -15.90 -4.32 7.37
N ASN A 80 -15.51 -4.85 8.53
CA ASN A 80 -14.93 -4.06 9.61
C ASN A 80 -13.43 -3.86 9.42
N CYS A 81 -13.07 -3.07 8.40
CA CYS A 81 -11.66 -2.85 8.08
C CYS A 81 -10.97 -1.96 9.10
N GLN A 82 -9.80 -2.42 9.55
CA GLN A 82 -8.90 -1.65 10.40
C GLN A 82 -8.51 -0.30 9.77
N THR A 83 -8.39 0.73 10.61
CA THR A 83 -7.92 2.05 10.21
C THR A 83 -6.39 2.06 10.06
N CYS A 84 -5.86 2.98 9.25
CA CYS A 84 -4.42 3.00 8.94
C CYS A 84 -3.54 3.08 10.21
N ASP A 85 -3.95 3.87 11.21
CA ASP A 85 -3.16 4.07 12.43
C ASP A 85 -3.16 2.86 13.37
N SER A 86 -4.02 1.87 13.13
CA SER A 86 -4.05 0.62 13.92
C SER A 86 -3.02 -0.42 13.46
N TYR A 87 -2.46 -0.27 12.25
CA TYR A 87 -1.42 -1.18 11.78
C TYR A 87 -0.09 -0.96 12.50
N PRO A 88 0.70 -2.03 12.74
CA PRO A 88 2.02 -1.90 13.33
C PRO A 88 2.92 -0.94 12.55
N MET A 89 3.73 -0.19 13.29
CA MET A 89 4.74 0.68 12.70
C MET A 89 5.97 -0.12 12.27
N ARG A 90 6.43 0.08 11.04
CA ARG A 90 7.60 -0.58 10.45
C ARG A 90 8.52 0.44 9.80
N ASP A 91 9.78 0.05 9.61
CA ASP A 91 10.72 0.94 8.96
C ASP A 91 10.40 1.11 7.47
N SER A 92 10.95 2.16 6.86
CA SER A 92 10.75 2.46 5.44
C SER A 92 11.11 1.33 4.45
N LYS A 93 12.03 0.42 4.78
CA LYS A 93 12.36 -0.74 3.92
C LYS A 93 11.25 -1.78 4.01
N GLU A 94 10.86 -2.14 5.23
CA GLU A 94 9.76 -3.05 5.50
C GLU A 94 8.45 -2.53 4.88
N PHE A 95 8.17 -1.23 5.00
CA PHE A 95 7.03 -0.56 4.38
C PHE A 95 6.97 -0.77 2.86
N ILE A 96 8.08 -0.52 2.15
CA ILE A 96 8.13 -0.66 0.69
C ILE A 96 8.05 -2.14 0.27
N GLN A 97 8.63 -3.05 1.06
CA GLN A 97 8.51 -4.48 0.82
C GLN A 97 7.07 -4.97 0.99
N ALA A 98 6.39 -4.58 2.08
CA ALA A 98 4.99 -4.93 2.32
C ALA A 98 4.08 -4.42 1.19
N LEU A 99 4.26 -3.17 0.76
CA LEU A 99 3.54 -2.61 -0.39
C LEU A 99 3.75 -3.43 -1.67
N LYS A 100 5.00 -3.84 -1.93
CA LYS A 100 5.32 -4.67 -3.09
C LYS A 100 4.61 -6.03 -3.01
N THR A 101 4.67 -6.70 -1.86
CA THR A 101 3.99 -7.98 -1.62
C THR A 101 2.48 -7.87 -1.80
N LEU A 102 1.86 -6.82 -1.26
CA LEU A 102 0.43 -6.57 -1.39
C LEU A 102 0.02 -6.46 -2.87
N LEU A 103 0.73 -5.64 -3.64
CA LEU A 103 0.43 -5.43 -5.06
C LEU A 103 0.63 -6.70 -5.89
N GLN A 104 1.66 -7.48 -5.60
CA GLN A 104 1.89 -8.77 -6.26
C GLN A 104 0.76 -9.77 -5.95
N SER A 105 0.32 -9.83 -4.70
CA SER A 105 -0.81 -10.70 -4.31
C SER A 105 -2.11 -10.27 -4.96
N SER A 106 -2.39 -8.97 -5.01
CA SER A 106 -3.58 -8.43 -5.69
C SER A 106 -3.59 -8.77 -7.18
N ILE A 107 -2.45 -8.69 -7.87
CA ILE A 107 -2.33 -9.13 -9.27
C ILE A 107 -2.60 -10.63 -9.40
N ASN A 108 -1.99 -11.45 -8.55
CA ASN A 108 -2.16 -12.91 -8.61
C ASN A 108 -3.63 -13.33 -8.36
N LYS A 109 -4.33 -12.64 -7.46
CA LYS A 109 -5.76 -12.87 -7.18
C LYS A 109 -6.67 -12.42 -8.33
N LEU A 110 -6.26 -11.44 -9.11
CA LEU A 110 -6.95 -11.02 -10.34
C LEU A 110 -6.74 -12.03 -11.48
N THR A 111 -5.55 -12.62 -11.60
CA THR A 111 -5.26 -13.63 -12.65
C THR A 111 -5.87 -15.00 -12.38
N LEU A 112 -6.16 -15.35 -11.13
CA LEU A 112 -6.83 -16.62 -10.78
C LEU A 112 -8.36 -16.58 -10.96
N LYS A 113 -8.92 -15.41 -11.29
CA LYS A 113 -10.35 -15.23 -11.61
C LYS A 113 -10.61 -15.07 -13.12
N ALA A 114 -9.61 -15.30 -13.97
CA ALA A 114 -9.71 -15.23 -15.44
C ALA A 114 -9.80 -16.62 -16.07
#